data_AF-A0A929AM62-F1
#
_entry.id   AF-A0A929AM62-F1
#
_cell.length_a   1.000
_cell.length_b   1.000
_cell.length_c   1.000
_cell.angle_alpha   90.00
_cell.angle_beta   90.00
_cell.angle_gamma   90.00
#
_symmetry.space_group_name_H-M   'P 1'
#
loop_
_entity.id
_entity.type
_entity.pdbx_description
1 polymer ?
#
loop_
_entity_poly.entity_id
_entity_poly.type
_entity_poly.pdbx_seq_one_letter_code
_entity_poly.pdbx_strand_id
1 'polypeptide(L)'
;MNVNGKTEPFLIQTADSHPAPETLPETNAQLLTEQLLEELHKASHWQRQTLAEAAKELQELLKRLEETNPTATEAQQKAFVTEAITPPCKERFLNALQAGWREAIAEFLDNSYLKVGIATLEAWKHAD
;
A
#
# COMPACT_ATOMS: atom_id res chain seq x y z
N MET A 1 16.16 -60.04 65.82
CA MET A 1 16.90 -58.91 66.41
C MET A 1 17.51 -58.11 65.26
N ASN A 2 17.03 -56.87 65.07
CA ASN A 2 17.55 -55.73 64.28
C ASN A 2 18.56 -56.00 63.13
N VAL A 3 18.15 -55.87 61.86
CA VAL A 3 18.08 -54.66 61.00
C VAL A 3 19.39 -53.89 60.87
N ASN A 4 19.91 -53.82 59.63
CA ASN A 4 20.45 -52.62 58.97
C ASN A 4 21.00 -52.99 57.58
N GLY A 5 20.09 -53.39 56.68
CA GLY A 5 20.33 -53.24 55.24
C GLY A 5 19.99 -51.80 54.89
N LYS A 6 21.01 -50.94 54.75
CA LYS A 6 20.83 -49.56 54.29
C LYS A 6 20.62 -49.60 52.78
N THR A 7 19.38 -49.80 52.34
CA THR A 7 18.95 -49.55 50.98
C THR A 7 18.78 -48.04 50.82
N GLU A 8 19.69 -47.43 50.05
CA GLU A 8 19.54 -46.05 49.60
C GLU A 8 18.34 -45.98 48.64
N PRO A 9 17.41 -45.02 48.79
CA PRO A 9 16.39 -44.80 47.78
C PRO A 9 17.06 -44.18 46.55
N PHE A 10 17.19 -44.99 45.50
CA PHE A 10 17.48 -44.50 44.15
C PHE A 10 16.27 -43.66 43.74
N LEU A 11 16.36 -42.34 43.90
CA LEU A 11 15.43 -41.41 43.30
C LEU A 11 15.51 -41.64 41.80
N ILE A 12 14.49 -42.30 41.24
CA ILE A 12 14.18 -42.20 39.83
C ILE A 12 13.81 -40.73 39.61
N GLN A 13 14.83 -39.92 39.30
CA GLN A 13 14.63 -38.62 38.70
C GLN A 13 14.08 -38.93 37.31
N THR A 14 12.74 -38.91 37.22
CA THR A 14 12.03 -38.95 35.96
C THR A 14 12.67 -37.90 35.07
N ALA A 15 13.31 -38.37 34.01
CA ALA A 15 13.62 -37.56 32.86
C ALA A 15 12.27 -37.05 32.33
N ASP A 16 11.83 -35.89 32.83
CA ASP A 16 10.87 -35.06 32.13
C ASP A 16 11.62 -34.44 30.95
N SER A 17 11.92 -35.29 29.97
CA SER A 17 12.18 -34.86 28.61
C SER A 17 10.85 -34.47 28.00
N HIS A 18 10.26 -33.37 28.47
CA HIS A 18 9.46 -32.53 27.60
C HIS A 18 10.41 -31.46 27.06
N PRO A 19 10.82 -31.49 25.78
CA PRO A 19 11.19 -30.23 25.17
C PRO A 19 9.95 -29.33 25.34
N ALA A 20 10.09 -28.26 26.12
CA ALA A 20 9.13 -27.18 26.12
C ALA A 20 8.81 -26.87 24.64
N PRO A 21 7.54 -26.70 24.24
CA PRO A 21 7.23 -26.32 22.88
C PRO A 21 8.06 -25.07 22.62
N GLU A 22 8.91 -25.13 21.59
CA GLU A 22 9.82 -24.08 21.20
C GLU A 22 8.99 -22.81 20.98
N THR A 23 8.85 -22.00 22.03
CA THR A 23 8.13 -20.74 21.96
C THR A 23 9.05 -19.84 21.17
N LEU A 24 8.73 -19.64 19.89
CA LEU A 24 9.23 -18.50 19.14
C LEU A 24 9.15 -17.30 20.09
N PRO A 25 10.26 -16.64 20.42
CA PRO A 25 10.26 -15.65 21.48
C PRO A 25 9.26 -14.56 21.09
N GLU A 26 8.26 -14.32 21.94
CA GLU A 26 7.17 -13.38 21.68
C GLU A 26 7.68 -11.98 21.28
N THR A 27 8.89 -11.64 21.70
CA THR A 27 9.63 -10.43 21.27
C THR A 27 9.88 -10.39 19.76
N ASN A 28 10.25 -11.51 19.12
CA ASN A 28 10.49 -11.55 17.68
C ASN A 28 9.17 -11.42 16.90
N ALA A 29 8.09 -12.04 17.41
CA ALA A 29 6.77 -11.93 16.80
C ALA A 29 6.22 -10.48 16.88
N GLN A 30 6.42 -9.81 18.01
CA GLN A 30 6.02 -8.40 18.20
C GLN A 30 6.84 -7.47 17.29
N LEU A 31 8.17 -7.63 17.25
CA LEU A 31 9.04 -6.83 16.38
C LEU A 31 8.67 -6.98 14.90
N LEU A 32 8.36 -8.21 14.45
CA LEU A 32 7.92 -8.47 13.08
C LEU A 32 6.59 -7.76 12.78
N THR A 33 5.66 -7.73 13.75
CA THR A 33 4.35 -7.08 13.60
C THR A 33 4.50 -5.57 13.49
N GLU A 34 5.32 -4.96 14.36
CA GLU A 34 5.61 -3.52 14.30
C GLU A 34 6.30 -3.14 12.99
N GLN A 35 7.27 -3.95 12.53
CA GLN A 35 7.93 -3.74 11.25
C GLN A 35 6.96 -3.81 10.08
N LEU A 36 6.04 -4.78 10.07
CA LEU A 36 5.06 -4.93 9.01
C LEU A 36 4.09 -3.73 8.99
N LEU A 37 3.65 -3.26 10.15
CA LEU A 37 2.78 -2.08 10.25
C LEU A 37 3.47 -0.83 9.69
N GLU A 38 4.76 -0.66 9.98
CA GLU A 38 5.54 0.46 9.44
C GLU A 38 5.63 0.41 7.91
N GLU A 39 5.94 -0.74 7.34
CA GLU A 39 6.02 -0.89 5.87
C GLU A 39 4.67 -0.65 5.19
N LEU A 40 3.57 -1.09 5.80
CA LEU A 40 2.22 -0.80 5.31
C LEU A 40 1.89 0.70 5.34
N HIS A 41 2.27 1.40 6.42
CA HIS A 41 2.11 2.85 6.51
C HIS A 41 2.95 3.58 5.45
N LYS A 42 4.20 3.18 5.24
CA LYS A 42 5.06 3.75 4.19
C LYS A 42 4.45 3.54 2.80
N ALA A 43 3.99 2.33 2.49
CA ALA A 43 3.36 2.01 1.22
C ALA A 43 2.07 2.83 1.00
N SER A 44 1.22 2.95 2.01
CA SER A 44 0.01 3.77 1.94
C SER A 44 0.33 5.26 1.76
N HIS A 45 1.33 5.78 2.49
CA HIS A 45 1.76 7.16 2.35
C HIS A 45 2.29 7.45 0.94
N TRP A 46 3.18 6.59 0.43
CA TRP A 46 3.68 6.70 -0.94
C TRP A 46 2.56 6.67 -1.98
N GLN A 47 1.58 5.79 -1.80
CA GLN A 47 0.42 5.66 -2.68
C GLN A 47 -0.40 6.96 -2.67
N ARG A 48 -0.72 7.48 -1.49
CA ARG A 48 -1.52 8.70 -1.34
C ARG A 48 -0.81 9.95 -1.89
N GLN A 49 0.50 10.05 -1.68
CA GLN A 49 1.32 11.11 -2.26
C GLN A 49 1.33 11.06 -3.78
N THR A 50 1.51 9.87 -4.34
CA THR A 50 1.53 9.69 -5.80
C THR A 50 0.16 10.00 -6.42
N LEU A 51 -0.93 9.66 -5.73
CA LEU A 51 -2.28 10.01 -6.17
C LEU A 51 -2.55 11.52 -6.14
N ALA A 52 -2.11 12.20 -5.08
CA ALA A 52 -2.23 13.65 -4.97
C ALA A 52 -1.41 14.37 -6.04
N GLU A 53 -0.20 13.86 -6.35
CA GLU A 53 0.64 14.37 -7.44
C GLU A 53 -0.04 14.17 -8.80
N ALA A 54 -0.57 12.97 -9.06
CA ALA A 54 -1.32 12.69 -10.27
C ALA A 54 -2.51 13.64 -10.43
N ALA A 55 -3.30 13.82 -9.37
CA ALA A 55 -4.44 14.72 -9.38
C ALA A 55 -4.03 16.17 -9.70
N LYS A 56 -2.98 16.65 -9.03
CA LYS A 56 -2.45 18.00 -9.25
C LYS A 56 -1.99 18.20 -10.69
N GLU A 57 -1.18 17.28 -11.23
CA GLU A 57 -0.67 17.37 -12.59
C GLU A 57 -1.82 17.34 -13.63
N LEU A 58 -2.78 16.43 -13.45
CA LEU A 58 -3.99 16.37 -14.29
C LEU A 58 -4.74 17.70 -14.27
N GLN A 59 -4.97 18.26 -13.08
CA GLN A 59 -5.66 19.53 -12.91
C GLN A 59 -4.91 20.70 -13.56
N GLU A 60 -3.60 20.78 -13.38
CA GLU A 60 -2.78 21.84 -14.00
C GLU A 60 -2.81 21.76 -15.53
N LEU A 61 -2.75 20.56 -16.10
CA LEU A 61 -2.83 20.37 -17.55
C LEU A 61 -4.22 20.73 -18.10
N LEU A 62 -5.29 20.31 -17.42
CA LEU A 62 -6.66 20.62 -17.84
C LEU A 62 -6.96 22.11 -17.74
N LYS A 63 -6.46 22.79 -16.70
CA LYS A 63 -6.58 24.24 -16.57
C LYS A 63 -5.89 24.98 -17.72
N ARG A 64 -4.66 24.57 -18.09
CA ARG A 64 -3.94 25.16 -19.23
C ARG A 64 -4.70 24.96 -20.55
N LEU A 65 -5.30 23.80 -20.73
CA LEU A 65 -6.13 23.53 -21.91
C LEU A 65 -7.40 24.39 -21.91
N GLU A 66 -8.04 24.59 -20.76
CA GLU A 66 -9.21 25.46 -20.64
C GLU A 66 -8.88 26.92 -20.96
N GLU A 67 -7.72 27.41 -20.52
CA GLU A 67 -7.25 28.78 -20.83
C GLU A 67 -7.00 29.00 -22.33
N THR A 68 -6.56 27.97 -23.05
CA THR A 68 -6.21 28.05 -24.47
C THR A 68 -7.35 27.62 -25.40
N ASN A 69 -8.19 26.71 -24.95
CA ASN A 69 -9.33 26.16 -25.67
C ASN A 69 -10.45 25.77 -24.69
N PRO A 70 -11.25 26.75 -24.23
CA PRO A 70 -12.34 26.50 -23.27
C PRO A 70 -13.48 25.64 -23.86
N THR A 71 -13.52 25.49 -25.19
CA THR A 71 -14.49 24.64 -25.90
C THR A 71 -13.98 23.22 -26.14
N ALA A 72 -12.82 22.84 -25.59
CA ALA A 72 -12.26 21.51 -25.75
C ALA A 72 -13.22 20.44 -25.18
N THR A 73 -13.56 19.47 -26.03
CA THR A 73 -14.35 18.29 -25.64
C THR A 73 -13.58 17.40 -24.66
N GLU A 74 -14.28 16.58 -23.88
CA GLU A 74 -13.65 15.63 -22.95
C GLU A 74 -12.62 14.73 -23.65
N ALA A 75 -12.86 14.33 -24.90
CA ALA A 75 -11.92 13.53 -25.68
C ALA A 75 -10.60 14.30 -25.96
N GLN A 76 -10.69 15.59 -26.31
CA GLN A 76 -9.52 16.43 -26.53
C GLN A 76 -8.76 16.69 -25.23
N GLN A 77 -9.49 16.87 -24.12
CA GLN A 77 -8.90 17.03 -22.80
C GLN A 77 -8.07 15.81 -22.40
N LYS A 78 -8.65 14.60 -22.51
CA LYS A 78 -7.92 13.35 -22.24
C LYS A 78 -6.71 13.18 -23.16
N ALA A 79 -6.84 13.49 -24.45
CA ALA A 79 -5.76 13.34 -25.42
C ALA A 79 -4.59 14.28 -25.10
N PHE A 80 -4.88 15.56 -24.82
CA PHE A 80 -3.89 16.55 -24.43
C PHE A 80 -3.13 16.14 -23.17
N VAL A 81 -3.85 15.72 -22.13
CA VAL A 81 -3.24 15.26 -20.88
C VAL A 81 -2.37 14.02 -21.10
N THR A 82 -2.85 13.07 -21.89
CA THR A 82 -2.11 11.84 -22.21
C THR A 82 -0.83 12.13 -23.01
N GLU A 83 -0.86 13.11 -23.91
CA GLU A 83 0.30 13.52 -24.69
C GLU A 83 1.32 14.32 -23.84
N ALA A 84 0.83 15.13 -22.90
CA ALA A 84 1.68 15.95 -22.04
C ALA A 84 2.39 15.15 -20.92
N ILE A 85 1.80 14.05 -20.46
CA ILE A 85 2.36 13.19 -19.42
C ILE A 85 3.37 12.21 -20.01
N THR A 86 4.58 12.17 -19.44
CA THR A 86 5.63 11.26 -19.88
C THR A 86 5.32 9.79 -19.51
N PRO A 87 5.80 8.81 -20.29
CA PRO A 87 5.59 7.38 -20.00
C PRO A 87 5.95 6.95 -18.55
N PRO A 88 7.13 7.30 -18.00
CA PRO A 88 7.47 6.89 -16.62
C PRO A 88 6.54 7.53 -15.57
N CYS A 89 6.03 8.74 -15.83
CA CYS A 89 5.09 9.41 -14.95
C CYS A 89 3.73 8.70 -14.97
N LYS A 90 3.23 8.35 -16.16
CA LYS A 90 2.03 7.52 -16.34
C LYS A 90 2.14 6.20 -15.59
N GLU A 91 3.25 5.48 -15.73
CA GLU A 91 3.48 4.22 -15.01
C GLU A 91 3.45 4.42 -13.50
N ARG A 92 4.12 5.45 -12.97
CA ARG A 92 4.09 5.75 -11.53
C ARG A 92 2.67 6.01 -11.03
N PHE A 93 1.87 6.78 -11.77
CA PHE A 93 0.49 7.05 -11.41
C PHE A 93 -0.37 5.79 -11.44
N LEU A 94 -0.23 4.96 -12.49
CA LEU A 94 -0.94 3.68 -12.60
C LEU A 94 -0.60 2.72 -11.46
N ASN A 95 0.67 2.65 -11.04
CA ASN A 95 1.11 1.82 -9.92
C ASN A 95 0.53 2.27 -8.56
N ALA A 96 0.11 3.54 -8.44
CA ALA A 96 -0.55 4.04 -7.23
C ALA A 96 -2.08 3.82 -7.21
N LEU A 97 -2.68 3.30 -8.30
CA LEU A 97 -4.12 3.05 -8.38
C LEU A 97 -4.48 1.71 -7.70
N GLN A 98 -4.77 1.76 -6.41
CA GLN A 98 -5.32 0.62 -5.64
C GLN A 98 -6.86 0.57 -5.68
N ALA A 99 -7.46 -0.44 -5.03
CA ALA A 99 -8.91 -0.47 -4.85
C ALA A 99 -9.40 0.84 -4.18
N GLY A 100 -10.50 1.41 -4.66
CA GLY A 100 -11.00 2.70 -4.16
C GLY A 100 -10.26 3.94 -4.64
N TRP A 101 -9.30 3.84 -5.57
CA TRP A 101 -8.54 5.00 -6.06
C TRP A 101 -9.41 6.15 -6.61
N ARG A 102 -10.60 5.84 -7.16
CA ARG A 102 -11.53 6.85 -7.72
C ARG A 102 -12.09 7.78 -6.64
N GLU A 103 -12.34 7.24 -5.46
CA GLU A 103 -12.81 8.00 -4.30
C GLU A 103 -11.65 8.82 -3.73
N ALA A 104 -10.49 8.18 -3.58
CA ALA A 104 -9.30 8.84 -3.04
C ALA A 104 -8.79 9.99 -3.94
N ILE A 105 -8.88 9.88 -5.27
CA ILE A 105 -8.44 10.96 -6.16
C ILE A 105 -9.40 12.15 -6.14
N ALA A 106 -10.69 11.91 -5.81
CA ALA A 106 -11.68 12.97 -5.71
C ALA A 106 -11.39 13.96 -4.58
N GLU A 107 -10.61 13.56 -3.58
CA GLU A 107 -10.16 14.45 -2.50
C GLU A 107 -9.15 15.50 -2.98
N PHE A 108 -8.45 15.21 -4.08
CA PHE A 108 -7.34 16.05 -4.58
C PHE A 108 -7.68 16.83 -5.84
N LEU A 109 -8.76 16.45 -6.54
CA LEU A 109 -9.10 17.00 -7.84
C LEU A 109 -10.38 17.84 -7.76
N ASP A 110 -10.38 19.01 -8.39
CA ASP A 110 -11.56 19.87 -8.46
C ASP A 110 -12.73 19.20 -9.18
N ASN A 111 -13.96 19.47 -8.73
CA ASN A 111 -15.19 18.88 -9.27
C ASN A 111 -15.32 19.05 -10.79
N SER A 112 -14.89 20.20 -11.34
CA SER A 112 -14.92 20.49 -12.78
C SER A 112 -14.04 19.54 -13.59
N TYR A 113 -12.93 19.09 -13.01
CA TYR A 113 -11.97 18.20 -13.68
C TYR A 113 -12.17 16.74 -13.29
N LEU A 114 -12.97 16.44 -12.25
CA LEU A 114 -13.10 15.11 -11.66
C LEU A 114 -13.48 14.04 -12.68
N LYS A 115 -14.50 14.32 -13.49
CA LYS A 115 -15.00 13.40 -14.51
C LYS A 115 -13.90 13.05 -15.53
N VAL A 116 -13.18 14.08 -16.00
CA VAL A 116 -12.15 13.91 -17.03
C VAL A 116 -10.88 13.29 -16.46
N GLY A 117 -10.48 13.67 -15.24
CA GLY A 117 -9.33 13.07 -14.55
C GLY A 117 -9.52 11.58 -14.30
N ILE A 118 -10.69 11.18 -13.77
CA ILE A 118 -11.03 9.76 -13.58
C ILE A 118 -11.08 9.04 -14.93
N ALA A 119 -11.75 9.60 -15.94
CA ALA A 119 -11.82 8.98 -17.26
C ALA A 119 -10.45 8.85 -17.95
N THR A 120 -9.51 9.76 -17.69
CA THR A 120 -8.14 9.70 -18.19
C THR A 120 -7.38 8.54 -17.56
N LEU A 121 -7.41 8.44 -16.23
CA LEU A 121 -6.75 7.36 -15.50
C LEU A 121 -7.37 5.99 -15.79
N GLU A 122 -8.69 5.90 -15.93
CA GLU A 122 -9.38 4.70 -16.40
C GLU A 122 -8.91 4.31 -17.81
N ALA A 123 -8.85 5.27 -18.74
CA ALA A 123 -8.35 5.01 -20.09
C ALA A 123 -6.90 4.50 -20.08
N TRP A 124 -6.03 5.04 -19.22
CA TRP A 124 -4.65 4.58 -19.10
C TRP A 124 -4.53 3.16 -18.53
N LYS A 125 -5.40 2.79 -17.60
CA LYS A 125 -5.45 1.44 -17.00
C LYS A 125 -5.96 0.38 -18.00
N HIS A 126 -6.79 0.79 -18.96
CA HIS A 126 -7.36 -0.09 -19.98
C HIS A 126 -6.65 0.01 -21.34
N ALA A 127 -5.72 0.95 -21.49
CA ALA A 127 -4.84 1.07 -22.66
C ALA A 127 -3.68 0.08 -22.51
N ASP A 128 -4.00 -1.18 -22.77
CA ASP A 128 -3.05 -2.28 -23.01
C ASP A 128 -2.81 -2.40 -24.52
#